data_AF-A0A3D5ZKB3-F1
#
_entry.id   AF-A0A3D5ZKB3-F1
#
_cell.length_a   1.000
_cell.length_b   1.000
_cell.length_c   1.000
_cell.angle_alpha   90.00
_cell.angle_beta   90.00
_cell.angle_gamma   90.00
#
_symmetry.space_group_name_H-M   'P 1'
#
loop_
_entity.id
_entity.type
_entity.pdbx_description
1 polymer ?
#
loop_
_entity_poly.entity_id
_entity_poly.type
_entity_poly.pdbx_seq_one_letter_code
_entity_poly.pdbx_strand_id
1 'polypeptide(L)'
;MKKSVQVISTIIVLCVAFAALFTLVGCAKQDEYSWTVRGDDGDIRAYYSDNGKYGFVLNIEGKGKLPDYAAYKDAPWYVKNGRITEIRISDGITAIGANTFSGVRTDMVIVPKTVKTIGANAFGEDVTLCVYGEVSVAGQNKVLLYSEKAPSVDGVYWHLRDGKPVVWQTIKVLFIGNSFTFYSDIPSLFAKIAIGAGQSVDVDSVTQGAWTLTKFADVNDEKGKEVDDKLHANQYDIIVLQDQSTRPLDNNSGFVSGVKAMRDKIKATQKNCKIYLYSTWGYEEAAKTAKTSIVGLEAQIRKAYEDVASQIAAAGVCRVGQAFSKVYTEHADTIDLYYSDDKHPSYAGSYLSACVHVATLLGIDPRTSTFNDGPVYSEKYTVADYKTFNESMATILKQAAYDVVFN
;
A
#
# COMPACT_ATOMS: atom_id res chain seq x y z
N MET A 1 2.23 3.28 -45.53
CA MET A 1 3.11 2.17 -45.06
C MET A 1 3.74 2.60 -43.75
N LYS A 2 3.24 2.06 -42.63
CA LYS A 2 3.66 2.44 -41.27
C LYS A 2 5.02 1.80 -40.95
N LYS A 3 5.98 2.63 -40.53
CA LYS A 3 7.27 2.20 -39.99
C LYS A 3 7.07 1.66 -38.58
N SER A 4 7.47 0.42 -38.36
CA SER A 4 7.63 -0.21 -37.05
C SER A 4 8.93 0.30 -36.41
N VAL A 5 8.82 0.90 -35.23
CA VAL A 5 9.96 1.22 -34.36
C VAL A 5 10.03 0.11 -33.31
N GLN A 6 11.04 -0.75 -33.39
CA GLN A 6 11.41 -1.67 -32.32
C GLN A 6 12.21 -0.89 -31.28
N VAL A 7 11.66 -0.74 -30.08
CA VAL A 7 12.44 -0.35 -28.91
C VAL A 7 12.91 -1.65 -28.24
N ILE A 8 14.21 -1.93 -28.36
CA ILE A 8 14.87 -3.01 -27.62
C ILE A 8 15.15 -2.46 -26.22
N SER A 9 14.32 -2.83 -25.25
CA SER A 9 14.63 -2.63 -23.83
C SER A 9 15.19 -3.93 -23.28
N THR A 10 16.49 -3.91 -23.00
CA THR A 10 17.22 -4.99 -22.31
C THR A 10 16.65 -5.16 -20.90
N ILE A 11 15.80 -6.17 -20.71
CA ILE A 11 15.31 -6.56 -19.38
C ILE A 11 16.39 -7.44 -18.74
N ILE A 12 17.08 -6.91 -17.73
CA ILE A 12 17.86 -7.73 -16.81
C ILE A 12 16.85 -8.40 -15.87
N VAL A 13 16.45 -9.62 -16.23
CA VAL A 13 15.58 -10.46 -15.40
C VAL A 13 16.45 -11.12 -14.33
N LEU A 14 16.30 -10.68 -13.08
CA LEU A 14 16.72 -11.52 -11.95
C LEU A 14 15.79 -12.74 -11.96
N CYS A 15 16.32 -13.90 -12.35
CA CYS A 15 15.65 -15.18 -12.16
C CYS A 15 15.56 -15.45 -10.65
N VAL A 16 14.52 -14.96 -9.98
CA VAL A 16 14.15 -15.47 -8.67
C VAL A 16 13.59 -16.87 -8.90
N ALA A 17 14.47 -17.86 -8.83
CA ALA A 17 14.06 -19.23 -8.64
C ALA A 17 13.26 -19.29 -7.34
N PHE A 18 12.05 -19.83 -7.38
CA PHE A 18 11.31 -20.22 -6.20
C PHE A 18 12.09 -21.34 -5.48
N ALA A 19 13.08 -20.96 -4.68
CA ALA A 19 13.54 -21.79 -3.58
C ALA A 19 12.56 -21.53 -2.44
N ALA A 20 11.50 -22.34 -2.39
CA ALA A 20 10.62 -22.37 -1.24
C ALA A 20 11.45 -22.62 0.02
N LEU A 21 11.56 -21.62 0.89
CA LEU A 21 12.17 -21.77 2.20
C LEU A 21 11.21 -22.60 3.06
N PHE A 22 11.37 -23.93 3.01
CA PHE A 22 10.61 -24.86 3.85
C PHE A 22 11.08 -24.71 5.30
N THR A 23 10.24 -24.12 6.15
CA THR A 23 10.36 -24.34 7.59
C THR A 23 9.90 -25.77 7.87
N LEU A 24 10.85 -26.62 8.25
CA LEU A 24 10.60 -27.98 8.74
C LEU A 24 9.80 -27.90 10.05
N VAL A 25 8.49 -28.07 9.94
CA VAL A 25 7.63 -28.39 11.08
C VAL A 25 6.86 -29.66 10.76
N GLY A 26 7.26 -30.75 11.43
CA GLY A 26 6.41 -31.89 11.76
C GLY A 26 6.15 -32.93 10.66
N CYS A 27 6.84 -34.07 10.74
CA CYS A 27 6.38 -35.33 10.14
C CYS A 27 4.99 -35.72 10.69
N ALA A 28 3.94 -35.68 9.86
CA ALA A 28 2.84 -36.65 9.84
C ALA A 28 1.79 -36.34 8.74
N LYS A 29 1.44 -37.36 7.92
CA LYS A 29 0.27 -37.47 7.02
C LYS A 29 0.26 -36.78 5.62
N GLN A 30 1.38 -36.60 4.96
CA GLN A 30 1.39 -35.91 3.64
C GLN A 30 0.84 -36.74 2.45
N ASP A 31 0.65 -38.05 2.58
CA ASP A 31 0.32 -38.94 1.45
C ASP A 31 -1.18 -39.19 1.21
N GLU A 32 -2.07 -38.75 2.10
CA GLU A 32 -3.50 -39.12 2.03
C GLU A 32 -4.28 -38.38 0.92
N TYR A 33 -3.69 -37.34 0.31
CA TYR A 33 -4.32 -36.52 -0.72
C TYR A 33 -3.30 -36.06 -1.78
N SER A 34 -2.63 -37.03 -2.40
CA SER A 34 -1.72 -36.82 -3.53
C SER A 34 -2.19 -37.63 -4.74
N TRP A 35 -2.14 -37.03 -5.92
CA TRP A 35 -2.51 -37.65 -7.19
C TRP A 35 -1.40 -37.48 -8.20
N THR A 36 -1.19 -38.49 -9.03
CA THR A 36 -0.40 -38.37 -10.25
C THR A 36 -1.34 -38.16 -11.42
N VAL A 37 -1.25 -36.98 -12.03
CA VAL A 37 -1.90 -36.65 -13.29
C VAL A 37 -0.88 -36.90 -14.40
N ARG A 38 -1.15 -37.90 -15.24
CA ARG A 38 -0.27 -38.20 -16.37
C ARG A 38 -0.47 -37.14 -17.45
N GLY A 39 0.55 -36.33 -17.69
CA GLY A 39 0.60 -35.41 -18.82
C GLY A 39 1.38 -36.00 -19.99
N ASP A 40 1.16 -35.46 -21.20
CA ASP A 40 1.84 -35.91 -22.43
C ASP A 40 3.39 -35.80 -22.34
N ASP A 41 3.90 -34.87 -21.52
CA ASP A 41 5.32 -34.49 -21.44
C ASP A 41 5.93 -34.69 -20.03
N GLY A 42 5.26 -35.45 -19.15
CA GLY A 42 5.74 -35.74 -17.80
C GLY A 42 4.63 -36.01 -16.78
N ASP A 43 5.01 -36.60 -15.65
CA ASP A 43 4.11 -36.79 -14.52
C ASP A 43 3.93 -35.47 -13.76
N ILE A 44 2.67 -35.11 -13.53
CA ILE A 44 2.28 -33.98 -12.70
C ILE A 44 1.79 -34.56 -11.36
N ARG A 45 2.38 -34.09 -10.26
CA ARG A 45 1.92 -34.39 -8.91
C ARG A 45 1.00 -33.27 -8.43
N ALA A 46 -0.23 -33.61 -8.11
CA ALA A 46 -1.16 -32.73 -7.42
C ALA A 46 -1.26 -33.16 -5.95
N TYR A 47 -1.20 -32.24 -4.99
CA TYR A 47 -1.38 -32.58 -3.58
C TYR A 47 -1.87 -31.39 -2.74
N TYR A 48 -2.51 -31.68 -1.60
CA TYR A 48 -2.88 -30.64 -0.65
C TYR A 48 -1.77 -30.35 0.35
N SER A 49 -1.61 -29.07 0.70
CA SER A 49 -0.93 -28.65 1.92
C SER A 49 -1.84 -27.75 2.76
N ASP A 50 -1.56 -27.67 4.05
CA ASP A 50 -2.25 -26.74 4.96
C ASP A 50 -1.96 -25.29 4.53
N ASN A 51 -2.99 -24.43 4.57
CA ASN A 51 -2.84 -22.99 4.34
C ASN A 51 -2.60 -22.20 5.65
N GLY A 52 -2.47 -22.89 6.79
CA GLY A 52 -2.28 -22.29 8.12
C GLY A 52 -3.54 -21.63 8.68
N LYS A 53 -4.71 -21.89 8.08
CA LYS A 53 -6.05 -21.34 8.43
C LYS A 53 -7.12 -22.44 8.25
N TYR A 54 -8.34 -22.07 7.85
CA TYR A 54 -9.47 -23.00 7.64
C TYR A 54 -9.56 -23.58 6.21
N GLY A 55 -8.44 -23.88 5.53
CA GLY A 55 -8.49 -24.38 4.15
C GLY A 55 -7.24 -25.13 3.68
N PHE A 56 -7.20 -25.42 2.38
CA PHE A 56 -6.09 -26.13 1.72
C PHE A 56 -5.50 -25.30 0.59
N VAL A 57 -4.19 -25.47 0.39
CA VAL A 57 -3.50 -25.10 -0.85
C VAL A 57 -3.44 -26.34 -1.74
N LEU A 58 -3.90 -26.22 -2.98
CA LEU A 58 -3.71 -27.24 -4.02
C LEU A 58 -2.40 -26.96 -4.76
N ASN A 59 -1.39 -27.80 -4.53
CA ASN A 59 -0.08 -27.71 -5.19
C ASN A 59 -0.08 -28.60 -6.43
N ILE A 60 0.36 -28.05 -7.55
CA ILE A 60 0.50 -28.71 -8.85
C ILE A 60 1.96 -28.61 -9.27
N GLU A 61 2.67 -29.73 -9.20
CA GLU A 61 4.11 -29.83 -9.47
C GLU A 61 4.39 -30.83 -10.58
N GLY A 62 5.57 -30.76 -11.18
CA GLY A 62 5.93 -31.61 -12.32
C GLY A 62 5.96 -30.84 -13.63
N LYS A 63 5.86 -31.56 -14.75
CA LYS A 63 6.01 -31.01 -16.10
C LYS A 63 4.92 -31.48 -17.04
N GLY A 64 4.50 -30.61 -17.94
CA GLY A 64 3.58 -30.95 -19.03
C GLY A 64 2.21 -30.29 -18.89
N LYS A 65 1.23 -30.87 -19.57
CA LYS A 65 -0.12 -30.32 -19.71
C LYS A 65 -1.05 -30.96 -18.69
N LEU A 66 -1.83 -30.14 -17.99
CA LEU A 66 -2.99 -30.65 -17.25
C LEU A 66 -4.09 -31.00 -18.26
N PRO A 67 -4.76 -32.15 -18.11
CA PRO A 67 -5.75 -32.63 -19.08
C PRO A 67 -7.06 -31.83 -18.98
N ASP A 68 -7.85 -31.93 -20.05
CA ASP A 68 -9.25 -31.55 -20.03
C ASP A 68 -10.07 -32.54 -19.19
N TYR A 69 -11.04 -32.02 -18.45
CA TYR A 69 -12.04 -32.83 -17.75
C TYR A 69 -13.42 -32.59 -18.37
N ALA A 70 -14.24 -33.65 -18.45
CA ALA A 70 -15.59 -33.54 -19.00
C ALA A 70 -16.49 -32.63 -18.14
N ALA A 71 -16.34 -32.70 -16.82
CA ALA A 71 -16.91 -31.77 -15.86
C ALA A 71 -15.93 -31.48 -14.71
N TYR A 72 -16.11 -30.36 -14.02
CA TYR A 72 -15.23 -29.95 -12.92
C TYR A 72 -15.16 -30.95 -11.75
N LYS A 73 -16.21 -31.77 -11.58
CA LYS A 73 -16.28 -32.83 -10.58
C LYS A 73 -15.41 -34.05 -10.89
N ASP A 74 -14.92 -34.15 -12.13
CA ASP A 74 -14.07 -35.25 -12.58
C ASP A 74 -12.59 -34.99 -12.28
N ALA A 75 -12.23 -33.76 -11.91
CA ALA A 75 -10.89 -33.43 -11.46
C ALA A 75 -10.58 -34.12 -10.11
N PRO A 76 -9.36 -34.70 -9.92
CA PRO A 76 -9.05 -35.49 -8.72
C PRO A 76 -9.23 -34.74 -7.39
N TRP A 77 -9.02 -33.42 -7.39
CA TRP A 77 -9.17 -32.56 -6.21
C TRP A 77 -10.61 -32.12 -5.93
N TYR A 78 -11.61 -32.59 -6.68
CA TYR A 78 -13.01 -32.26 -6.43
C TYR A 78 -13.44 -32.58 -4.99
N VAL A 79 -12.89 -33.65 -4.39
CA VAL A 79 -13.20 -34.14 -3.04
C VAL A 79 -13.08 -33.07 -1.94
N LYS A 80 -12.23 -32.04 -2.12
CA LYS A 80 -12.08 -30.94 -1.15
C LYS A 80 -12.29 -29.56 -1.78
N ASN A 81 -12.88 -29.47 -2.97
CA ASN A 81 -12.94 -28.22 -3.74
C ASN A 81 -13.49 -27.01 -2.96
N GLY A 82 -14.51 -27.21 -2.12
CA GLY A 82 -15.11 -26.17 -1.28
C GLY A 82 -14.24 -25.70 -0.10
N ARG A 83 -13.08 -26.33 0.13
CA ARG A 83 -12.10 -25.97 1.16
C ARG A 83 -10.73 -25.57 0.59
N ILE A 84 -10.55 -25.66 -0.73
CA ILE A 84 -9.32 -25.18 -1.39
C ILE A 84 -9.45 -23.68 -1.53
N THR A 85 -8.49 -22.94 -0.97
CA THR A 85 -8.46 -21.46 -0.97
C THR A 85 -7.33 -20.88 -1.80
N GLU A 86 -6.40 -21.72 -2.27
CA GLU A 86 -5.23 -21.32 -3.01
C GLU A 86 -4.81 -22.44 -3.96
N ILE A 87 -4.35 -22.06 -5.16
CA ILE A 87 -3.79 -22.98 -6.15
C ILE A 87 -2.35 -22.52 -6.43
N ARG A 88 -1.38 -23.43 -6.30
CA ARG A 88 0.01 -23.19 -6.65
C ARG A 88 0.38 -24.08 -7.83
N ILE A 89 0.85 -23.46 -8.91
CA ILE A 89 1.21 -24.14 -10.15
C ILE A 89 2.71 -23.94 -10.38
N SER A 90 3.45 -25.02 -10.59
CA SER A 90 4.89 -24.95 -10.83
C SER A 90 5.22 -24.48 -12.24
N ASP A 91 6.43 -23.94 -12.41
CA ASP A 91 6.99 -23.52 -13.72
C ASP A 91 7.11 -24.67 -14.74
N GLY A 92 6.92 -25.93 -14.38
CA GLY A 92 6.95 -27.02 -15.36
C GLY A 92 5.65 -27.20 -16.16
N ILE A 93 4.55 -26.59 -15.72
CA ILE A 93 3.24 -26.76 -16.36
C ILE A 93 3.14 -25.89 -17.62
N THR A 94 2.71 -26.49 -18.74
CA THR A 94 2.70 -25.84 -20.05
C THR A 94 1.30 -25.52 -20.58
N ALA A 95 0.26 -26.20 -20.07
CA ALA A 95 -1.13 -25.92 -20.38
C ALA A 95 -2.04 -26.32 -19.22
N ILE A 96 -3.17 -25.63 -19.09
CA ILE A 96 -4.24 -25.96 -18.14
C ILE A 96 -5.47 -26.33 -18.95
N GLY A 97 -5.96 -27.56 -18.80
CA GLY A 97 -7.12 -28.05 -19.53
C GLY A 97 -8.44 -27.41 -19.11
N ALA A 98 -9.49 -27.75 -19.85
CA ALA A 98 -10.86 -27.36 -19.58
C ALA A 98 -11.37 -27.99 -18.27
N ASN A 99 -12.17 -27.23 -17.52
CA ASN A 99 -12.80 -27.62 -16.26
C ASN A 99 -11.86 -28.04 -15.11
N THR A 100 -10.53 -27.91 -15.27
CA THR A 100 -9.51 -28.39 -14.31
C THR A 100 -9.75 -27.85 -12.89
N PHE A 101 -9.85 -26.54 -12.70
CA PHE A 101 -10.01 -25.89 -11.39
C PHE A 101 -11.35 -25.16 -11.23
N SER A 102 -12.33 -25.39 -12.10
CA SER A 102 -13.60 -24.64 -12.11
C SER A 102 -14.34 -24.64 -10.76
N GLY A 103 -14.27 -25.75 -10.03
CA GLY A 103 -14.93 -25.91 -8.73
C GLY A 103 -14.14 -25.37 -7.53
N VAL A 104 -12.95 -24.78 -7.73
CA VAL A 104 -12.08 -24.28 -6.66
C VAL A 104 -12.40 -22.83 -6.33
N ARG A 105 -12.49 -22.48 -5.05
CA ARG A 105 -12.83 -21.13 -4.58
C ARG A 105 -11.57 -20.34 -4.21
N THR A 106 -11.03 -19.60 -5.18
CA THR A 106 -9.90 -18.67 -4.98
C THR A 106 -10.16 -17.36 -5.71
N ASP A 107 -9.70 -16.24 -5.17
CA ASP A 107 -9.90 -14.94 -5.82
C ASP A 107 -8.90 -14.72 -6.97
N MET A 108 -7.66 -15.20 -6.79
CA MET A 108 -6.57 -15.04 -7.74
C MET A 108 -5.77 -16.33 -7.90
N VAL A 109 -5.18 -16.52 -9.09
CA VAL A 109 -4.24 -17.60 -9.38
C VAL A 109 -3.06 -17.03 -10.15
N ILE A 110 -1.84 -17.31 -9.68
CA ILE A 110 -0.62 -17.02 -10.44
C ILE A 110 -0.46 -18.11 -11.49
N VAL A 111 -0.42 -17.69 -12.76
CA VAL A 111 -0.20 -18.53 -13.92
C VAL A 111 1.30 -18.47 -14.27
N PRO A 112 2.03 -19.59 -14.18
CA PRO A 112 3.45 -19.63 -14.52
C PRO A 112 3.72 -19.21 -15.96
N LYS A 113 4.89 -18.60 -16.21
CA LYS A 113 5.33 -18.12 -17.54
C LYS A 113 5.35 -19.20 -18.63
N THR A 114 5.43 -20.45 -18.22
CA THR A 114 5.49 -21.63 -19.08
C THR A 114 4.13 -22.09 -19.57
N VAL A 115 3.04 -21.71 -18.89
CA VAL A 115 1.67 -21.98 -19.35
C VAL A 115 1.38 -21.13 -20.59
N LYS A 116 1.04 -21.80 -21.70
CA LYS A 116 0.73 -21.16 -22.98
C LYS A 116 -0.77 -21.10 -23.28
N THR A 117 -1.52 -22.06 -22.76
CA THR A 117 -2.96 -22.18 -23.02
C THR A 117 -3.71 -22.55 -21.75
N ILE A 118 -4.90 -21.98 -21.61
CA ILE A 118 -5.87 -22.26 -20.55
C ILE A 118 -7.21 -22.59 -21.23
N GLY A 119 -7.72 -23.80 -20.98
CA GLY A 119 -8.93 -24.33 -21.57
C GLY A 119 -10.21 -23.69 -21.02
N ALA A 120 -11.34 -24.05 -21.64
CA ALA A 120 -12.64 -23.49 -21.27
C ALA A 120 -13.05 -23.85 -19.84
N ASN A 121 -13.54 -22.86 -19.09
CA ASN A 121 -13.94 -23.00 -17.68
C ASN A 121 -12.86 -23.64 -16.81
N ALA A 122 -11.57 -23.51 -17.17
CA ALA A 122 -10.47 -24.05 -16.38
C ALA A 122 -10.48 -23.51 -14.94
N PHE A 123 -11.00 -22.30 -14.73
CA PHE A 123 -11.21 -21.68 -13.43
C PHE A 123 -12.67 -21.21 -13.32
N GLY A 124 -13.14 -20.95 -12.10
CA GLY A 124 -14.43 -20.28 -11.90
C GLY A 124 -14.42 -18.87 -12.55
N GLU A 125 -15.56 -18.39 -13.00
CA GLU A 125 -15.66 -17.14 -13.79
C GLU A 125 -15.08 -15.90 -13.08
N ASP A 126 -15.31 -15.81 -11.76
CA ASP A 126 -14.82 -14.70 -10.93
C ASP A 126 -13.33 -14.77 -10.59
N VAL A 127 -12.64 -15.87 -10.93
CA VAL A 127 -11.21 -16.03 -10.64
C VAL A 127 -10.39 -15.10 -11.54
N THR A 128 -9.52 -14.30 -10.93
CA THR A 128 -8.58 -13.44 -11.64
C THR A 128 -7.25 -14.15 -11.91
N LEU A 129 -6.80 -14.17 -13.16
CA LEU A 129 -5.57 -14.82 -13.60
C LEU A 129 -4.41 -13.83 -13.63
N CYS A 130 -3.40 -14.09 -12.81
CA CYS A 130 -2.18 -13.29 -12.68
C CYS A 130 -1.09 -13.91 -13.57
N VAL A 131 -0.87 -13.36 -14.77
CA VAL A 131 -0.01 -13.96 -15.80
C VAL A 131 1.31 -13.18 -15.94
N TYR A 132 2.43 -13.87 -16.18
CA TYR A 132 3.73 -13.25 -16.42
C TYR A 132 3.96 -12.81 -17.88
N GLY A 133 3.05 -13.13 -18.79
CA GLY A 133 3.17 -12.83 -20.21
C GLY A 133 1.94 -13.29 -20.98
N GLU A 134 2.08 -13.37 -22.31
CA GLU A 134 0.97 -13.78 -23.18
C GLU A 134 0.56 -15.24 -22.93
N VAL A 135 -0.73 -15.44 -22.68
CA VAL A 135 -1.37 -16.75 -22.51
C VAL A 135 -2.70 -16.73 -23.26
N SER A 136 -3.00 -17.80 -24.00
CA SER A 136 -4.29 -17.96 -24.67
C SER A 136 -5.30 -18.53 -23.69
N VAL A 137 -6.30 -17.73 -23.30
CA VAL A 137 -7.35 -18.14 -22.35
C VAL A 137 -8.66 -18.35 -23.10
N ALA A 138 -9.17 -19.58 -23.10
CA ALA A 138 -10.45 -19.94 -23.71
C ALA A 138 -11.63 -19.68 -22.76
N GLY A 139 -11.69 -18.50 -22.15
CA GLY A 139 -12.70 -18.15 -21.14
C GLY A 139 -12.81 -16.64 -20.91
N GLN A 140 -13.69 -16.21 -20.01
CA GLN A 140 -13.95 -14.80 -19.70
C GLN A 140 -13.25 -14.31 -18.42
N ASN A 141 -12.38 -15.13 -17.83
CA ASN A 141 -11.63 -14.76 -16.63
C ASN A 141 -10.89 -13.44 -16.82
N LYS A 142 -10.92 -12.58 -15.80
CA LYS A 142 -10.11 -11.36 -15.77
C LYS A 142 -8.63 -11.74 -15.78
N VAL A 143 -7.86 -11.20 -16.73
CA VAL A 143 -6.41 -11.43 -16.83
C VAL A 143 -5.66 -10.16 -16.41
N LEU A 144 -4.69 -10.33 -15.51
CA LEU A 144 -3.76 -9.30 -15.08
C LEU A 144 -2.37 -9.60 -15.59
N LEU A 145 -1.71 -8.61 -16.19
CA LEU A 145 -0.34 -8.74 -16.66
C LEU A 145 0.65 -8.39 -15.54
N TYR A 146 1.73 -9.17 -15.44
CA TYR A 146 2.78 -8.89 -14.46
C TYR A 146 3.52 -7.59 -14.80
N SER A 147 3.72 -6.73 -13.81
CA SER A 147 4.63 -5.60 -13.89
C SER A 147 5.31 -5.41 -12.55
N GLU A 148 6.63 -5.57 -12.51
CA GLU A 148 7.44 -5.35 -11.30
C GLU A 148 7.30 -3.92 -10.77
N LYS A 149 7.18 -2.94 -11.68
CA LYS A 149 7.06 -1.52 -11.37
C LYS A 149 5.64 -1.05 -11.63
N ALA A 150 5.24 0.03 -10.95
CA ALA A 150 3.99 0.72 -11.21
C ALA A 150 3.87 1.02 -12.72
N PRO A 151 2.86 0.49 -13.41
CA PRO A 151 2.69 0.67 -14.85
C PRO A 151 2.31 2.13 -15.16
N SER A 152 2.92 2.71 -16.19
CA SER A 152 2.64 4.09 -16.66
C SER A 152 1.59 4.15 -17.76
N VAL A 153 0.96 3.02 -18.08
CA VAL A 153 -0.03 2.86 -19.16
C VAL A 153 -1.33 2.29 -18.59
N ASP A 154 -2.44 2.65 -19.21
CA ASP A 154 -3.75 2.13 -18.83
C ASP A 154 -3.82 0.60 -19.00
N GLY A 155 -4.26 -0.09 -17.96
CA GLY A 155 -4.38 -1.55 -17.93
C GLY A 155 -4.54 -2.06 -16.49
N VAL A 156 -4.80 -3.36 -16.34
CA VAL A 156 -4.89 -3.99 -15.03
C VAL A 156 -3.67 -4.90 -14.86
N TYR A 157 -2.77 -4.48 -13.98
CA TYR A 157 -1.49 -5.15 -13.75
C TYR A 157 -1.44 -5.75 -12.36
N TRP A 158 -0.54 -6.70 -12.14
CA TRP A 158 -0.25 -7.25 -10.82
C TRP A 158 1.25 -7.34 -10.59
N HIS A 159 1.65 -7.43 -9.32
CA HIS A 159 3.01 -7.67 -8.88
C HIS A 159 3.03 -8.56 -7.64
N LEU A 160 4.20 -9.01 -7.22
CA LEU A 160 4.36 -9.73 -5.96
C LEU A 160 4.64 -8.75 -4.82
N ARG A 161 3.90 -8.91 -3.71
CA ARG A 161 4.21 -8.30 -2.42
C ARG A 161 4.16 -9.40 -1.35
N ASP A 162 5.27 -9.60 -0.64
CA ASP A 162 5.43 -10.68 0.35
C ASP A 162 5.04 -12.08 -0.19
N GLY A 163 5.42 -12.35 -1.45
CA GLY A 163 5.12 -13.62 -2.13
C GLY A 163 3.67 -13.82 -2.57
N LYS A 164 2.80 -12.80 -2.43
CA LYS A 164 1.39 -12.86 -2.83
C LYS A 164 1.12 -11.96 -4.03
N PRO A 165 0.21 -12.35 -4.94
CA PRO A 165 -0.19 -11.49 -6.04
C PRO A 165 -1.02 -10.32 -5.51
N VAL A 166 -0.64 -9.10 -5.88
CA VAL A 166 -1.36 -7.87 -5.57
C VAL A 166 -1.61 -7.14 -6.88
N VAL A 167 -2.84 -6.68 -7.08
CA VAL A 167 -3.21 -5.86 -8.24
C VAL A 167 -2.64 -4.46 -8.02
N TRP A 168 -2.05 -3.87 -9.06
CA TRP A 168 -1.80 -2.44 -9.11
C TRP A 168 -3.14 -1.71 -9.14
N GLN A 169 -3.69 -1.42 -7.96
CA GLN A 169 -4.79 -0.49 -7.78
C GLN A 169 -4.21 0.84 -7.34
N THR A 170 -4.50 1.90 -8.08
CA THR A 170 -4.12 3.25 -7.68
C THR A 170 -5.09 3.74 -6.63
N ILE A 171 -4.58 3.96 -5.41
CA ILE A 171 -5.35 4.54 -4.31
C ILE A 171 -5.31 6.06 -4.44
N LYS A 172 -6.48 6.70 -4.53
CA LYS A 172 -6.60 8.16 -4.64
C LYS A 172 -6.63 8.79 -3.25
N VAL A 173 -5.64 9.64 -2.98
CA VAL A 173 -5.44 10.26 -1.66
C VAL A 173 -5.46 11.78 -1.79
N LEU A 174 -6.21 12.46 -0.92
CA LEU A 174 -6.18 13.92 -0.81
C LEU A 174 -5.66 14.34 0.57
N PHE A 175 -4.60 15.13 0.59
CA PHE A 175 -4.08 15.78 1.80
C PHE A 175 -4.64 17.20 1.94
N ILE A 176 -5.27 17.49 3.07
CA ILE A 176 -5.75 18.84 3.41
C ILE A 176 -5.02 19.31 4.65
N GLY A 177 -4.26 20.40 4.53
CA GLY A 177 -3.41 20.85 5.62
C GLY A 177 -2.71 22.18 5.37
N ASN A 178 -1.62 22.44 6.09
CA ASN A 178 -0.90 23.70 6.04
C ASN A 178 0.62 23.46 5.88
N SER A 179 1.45 24.32 6.46
CA SER A 179 2.91 24.20 6.37
C SER A 179 3.45 22.89 6.96
N PHE A 180 2.74 22.27 7.90
CA PHE A 180 3.10 20.95 8.43
C PHE A 180 2.80 19.81 7.43
N THR A 181 2.15 20.12 6.30
CA THR A 181 1.89 19.21 5.19
C THR A 181 2.73 19.57 3.94
N PHE A 182 2.89 20.85 3.57
CA PHE A 182 3.58 21.18 2.31
C PHE A 182 5.11 21.28 2.39
N TYR A 183 5.70 21.34 3.59
CA TYR A 183 7.17 21.38 3.72
C TYR A 183 7.78 20.08 3.20
N SER A 184 8.84 20.20 2.39
CA SER A 184 9.44 19.12 1.59
C SER A 184 8.45 18.31 0.73
N ASP A 185 7.23 18.82 0.53
CA ASP A 185 6.15 18.15 -0.18
C ASP A 185 5.88 16.73 0.38
N ILE A 186 5.40 16.66 1.64
CA ILE A 186 5.05 15.38 2.29
C ILE A 186 4.08 14.54 1.43
N PRO A 187 3.05 15.09 0.75
CA PRO A 187 2.22 14.32 -0.17
C PRO A 187 3.03 13.64 -1.30
N SER A 188 4.00 14.33 -1.90
CA SER A 188 4.90 13.73 -2.90
C SER A 188 5.83 12.68 -2.30
N LEU A 189 6.38 12.92 -1.11
CA LEU A 189 7.20 11.92 -0.40
C LEU A 189 6.40 10.67 -0.05
N PHE A 190 5.15 10.83 0.40
CA PHE A 190 4.22 9.71 0.61
C PHE A 190 4.04 8.90 -0.67
N ALA A 191 3.83 9.56 -1.81
CA ALA A 191 3.68 8.89 -3.09
C ALA A 191 4.94 8.10 -3.49
N LYS A 192 6.13 8.70 -3.33
CA LYS A 192 7.41 8.04 -3.65
C LYS A 192 7.68 6.84 -2.75
N ILE A 193 7.42 6.97 -1.44
CA ILE A 193 7.61 5.86 -0.48
C ILE A 193 6.59 4.75 -0.76
N ALA A 194 5.32 5.08 -1.04
CA ALA A 194 4.30 4.10 -1.39
C ALA A 194 4.68 3.32 -2.67
N ILE A 195 5.09 4.02 -3.73
CA ILE A 195 5.53 3.39 -4.98
C ILE A 195 6.76 2.51 -4.75
N GLY A 196 7.73 2.99 -3.98
CA GLY A 196 8.90 2.20 -3.59
C GLY A 196 8.55 0.95 -2.77
N ALA A 197 7.40 0.93 -2.10
CA ALA A 197 6.87 -0.22 -1.36
C ALA A 197 5.87 -1.05 -2.18
N GLY A 198 5.79 -0.82 -3.50
CA GLY A 198 4.92 -1.59 -4.40
C GLY A 198 3.45 -1.16 -4.36
N GLN A 199 3.13 0.08 -3.98
CA GLN A 199 1.75 0.58 -3.97
C GLN A 199 1.62 1.84 -4.83
N SER A 200 0.76 1.77 -5.85
CA SER A 200 0.46 2.93 -6.68
C SER A 200 -0.54 3.84 -5.95
N VAL A 201 -0.28 5.13 -5.98
CA VAL A 201 -1.16 6.16 -5.41
C VAL A 201 -1.25 7.35 -6.36
N ASP A 202 -2.40 7.99 -6.36
CA ASP A 202 -2.66 9.26 -7.05
C ASP A 202 -2.98 10.28 -5.97
N VAL A 203 -2.14 11.29 -5.83
CA VAL A 203 -2.08 12.14 -4.64
C VAL A 203 -2.34 13.59 -5.00
N ASP A 204 -3.41 14.12 -4.45
CA ASP A 204 -3.72 15.53 -4.45
C ASP A 204 -3.38 16.16 -3.09
N SER A 205 -3.21 17.49 -3.09
CA SER A 205 -3.23 18.25 -1.85
C SER A 205 -3.91 19.61 -2.02
N VAL A 206 -4.53 20.10 -0.95
CA VAL A 206 -4.90 21.50 -0.78
C VAL A 206 -4.23 22.00 0.49
N THR A 207 -3.26 22.88 0.33
CA THR A 207 -2.48 23.37 1.46
C THR A 207 -2.37 24.90 1.48
N GLN A 208 -2.40 25.46 2.69
CA GLN A 208 -2.23 26.90 2.90
C GLN A 208 -1.61 27.18 4.27
N GLY A 209 -0.58 28.02 4.32
CA GLY A 209 0.08 28.37 5.58
C GLY A 209 -0.90 28.92 6.62
N ALA A 210 -0.77 28.46 7.87
CA ALA A 210 -1.63 28.82 9.01
C ALA A 210 -3.13 28.51 8.87
N TRP A 211 -3.57 27.83 7.80
CA TRP A 211 -4.98 27.48 7.66
C TRP A 211 -5.42 26.42 8.67
N THR A 212 -6.70 26.47 8.97
CA THR A 212 -7.37 25.63 9.96
C THR A 212 -8.47 24.85 9.26
N LEU A 213 -8.88 23.70 9.81
CA LEU A 213 -9.92 22.88 9.18
C LEU A 213 -11.26 23.60 9.07
N THR A 214 -11.56 24.56 9.97
CA THR A 214 -12.73 25.42 9.84
C THR A 214 -12.70 26.25 8.55
N LYS A 215 -11.52 26.75 8.15
CA LYS A 215 -11.39 27.51 6.89
C LYS A 215 -11.50 26.60 5.67
N PHE A 216 -10.87 25.42 5.71
CA PHE A 216 -11.01 24.43 4.64
C PHE A 216 -12.45 23.91 4.48
N ALA A 217 -13.26 23.98 5.54
CA ALA A 217 -14.68 23.61 5.47
C ALA A 217 -15.56 24.72 4.86
N ASP A 218 -15.13 25.98 4.87
CA ASP A 218 -15.91 27.12 4.39
C ASP A 218 -15.77 27.30 2.88
N VAL A 219 -16.86 27.12 2.13
CA VAL A 219 -16.86 27.29 0.66
C VAL A 219 -16.62 28.74 0.22
N ASN A 220 -16.74 29.72 1.12
CA ASN A 220 -16.45 31.12 0.82
C ASN A 220 -14.99 31.48 1.05
N ASP A 221 -14.22 30.63 1.74
CA ASP A 221 -12.77 30.73 1.81
C ASP A 221 -12.16 30.22 0.50
N GLU A 222 -11.11 30.87 -0.01
CA GLU A 222 -10.46 30.49 -1.27
C GLU A 222 -10.04 29.01 -1.27
N LYS A 223 -9.45 28.55 -0.17
CA LYS A 223 -8.96 27.17 -0.05
C LYS A 223 -10.06 26.20 0.35
N GLY A 224 -11.07 26.66 1.09
CA GLY A 224 -12.26 25.84 1.33
C GLY A 224 -13.11 25.64 0.06
N LYS A 225 -13.12 26.60 -0.87
CA LYS A 225 -13.65 26.43 -2.22
C LYS A 225 -12.83 25.43 -3.03
N GLU A 226 -11.51 25.52 -3.00
CA GLU A 226 -10.63 24.57 -3.71
C GLU A 226 -10.85 23.12 -3.23
N VAL A 227 -11.02 22.93 -1.91
CA VAL A 227 -11.43 21.64 -1.32
C VAL A 227 -12.79 21.20 -1.87
N ASP A 228 -13.79 22.09 -1.89
CA ASP A 228 -15.12 21.78 -2.39
C ASP A 228 -15.10 21.35 -3.87
N ASP A 229 -14.37 22.08 -4.71
CA ASP A 229 -14.24 21.78 -6.14
C ASP A 229 -13.57 20.41 -6.36
N LYS A 230 -12.50 20.09 -5.61
CA LYS A 230 -11.83 18.77 -5.70
C LYS A 230 -12.74 17.63 -5.26
N LEU A 231 -13.52 17.80 -4.19
CA LEU A 231 -14.44 16.78 -3.70
C LEU A 231 -15.59 16.50 -4.68
N HIS A 232 -16.03 17.48 -5.47
CA HIS A 232 -17.07 17.27 -6.49
C HIS A 232 -16.51 16.75 -7.81
N ALA A 233 -15.27 17.08 -8.15
CA ALA A 233 -14.62 16.62 -9.38
C ALA A 233 -14.07 15.18 -9.29
N ASN A 234 -13.79 14.70 -8.08
CA ASN A 234 -13.11 13.41 -7.86
C ASN A 234 -13.85 12.52 -6.86
N GLN A 235 -13.47 11.23 -6.86
CA GLN A 235 -13.77 10.31 -5.76
C GLN A 235 -12.45 9.84 -5.18
N TYR A 236 -12.21 10.18 -3.92
CA TYR A 236 -11.01 9.76 -3.18
C TYR A 236 -11.31 8.52 -2.35
N ASP A 237 -10.31 7.64 -2.25
CA ASP A 237 -10.35 6.49 -1.35
C ASP A 237 -9.98 6.91 0.07
N ILE A 238 -9.08 7.89 0.19
CA ILE A 238 -8.53 8.36 1.45
C ILE A 238 -8.46 9.89 1.45
N ILE A 239 -8.92 10.52 2.52
CA ILE A 239 -8.72 11.95 2.79
C ILE A 239 -8.02 12.11 4.14
N VAL A 240 -6.93 12.86 4.15
CA VAL A 240 -6.11 13.16 5.33
C VAL A 240 -6.36 14.59 5.77
N LEU A 241 -6.75 14.77 7.03
CA LEU A 241 -7.08 16.08 7.60
C LEU A 241 -6.05 16.48 8.67
N GLN A 242 -5.34 17.59 8.41
CA GLN A 242 -4.41 18.21 9.34
C GLN A 242 -4.92 19.61 9.71
N ASP A 243 -5.17 19.86 11.00
CA ASP A 243 -5.46 21.21 11.51
C ASP A 243 -4.19 21.94 11.94
N GLN A 244 -4.28 23.24 12.21
CA GLN A 244 -3.17 24.06 12.69
C GLN A 244 -2.48 23.42 13.91
N SER A 245 -1.14 23.51 13.94
CA SER A 245 -0.23 22.72 14.78
C SER A 245 -0.55 22.66 16.28
N THR A 246 -1.04 23.74 16.89
CA THR A 246 -1.33 23.82 18.34
C THR A 246 -2.81 24.07 18.64
N ARG A 247 -3.63 24.33 17.61
CA ARG A 247 -5.07 24.57 17.72
C ARG A 247 -5.84 23.47 18.49
N PRO A 248 -5.48 22.17 18.42
CA PRO A 248 -6.11 21.16 19.28
C PRO A 248 -6.04 21.49 20.78
N LEU A 249 -5.05 22.27 21.21
CA LEU A 249 -4.87 22.71 22.59
C LEU A 249 -5.35 24.15 22.80
N ASP A 250 -4.92 25.08 21.94
CA ASP A 250 -5.20 26.52 22.10
C ASP A 250 -6.67 26.88 21.85
N ASN A 251 -7.34 26.12 20.96
CA ASN A 251 -8.75 26.30 20.62
C ASN A 251 -9.39 24.96 20.23
N ASN A 252 -9.53 24.08 21.21
CA ASN A 252 -10.07 22.73 21.01
C ASN A 252 -11.49 22.72 20.41
N SER A 253 -12.36 23.67 20.78
CA SER A 253 -13.71 23.75 20.20
C SER A 253 -13.66 24.10 18.70
N GLY A 254 -12.78 25.01 18.30
CA GLY A 254 -12.52 25.35 16.91
C GLY A 254 -11.89 24.20 16.11
N PHE A 255 -11.02 23.40 16.73
CA PHE A 255 -10.45 22.18 16.15
C PHE A 255 -11.54 21.12 15.93
N VAL A 256 -12.29 20.76 16.98
CA VAL A 256 -13.34 19.73 16.91
C VAL A 256 -14.44 20.10 15.92
N SER A 257 -14.86 21.37 15.89
CA SER A 257 -15.87 21.84 14.93
C SER A 257 -15.35 21.81 13.49
N GLY A 258 -14.09 22.20 13.25
CA GLY A 258 -13.44 22.10 11.94
C GLY A 258 -13.37 20.66 11.42
N VAL A 259 -12.93 19.71 12.26
CA VAL A 259 -12.89 18.28 11.92
C VAL A 259 -14.29 17.74 11.58
N LYS A 260 -15.31 18.07 12.39
CA LYS A 260 -16.70 17.62 12.14
C LYS A 260 -17.27 18.18 10.85
N ALA A 261 -17.06 19.48 10.59
CA ALA A 261 -17.52 20.14 9.37
C ALA A 261 -16.88 19.53 8.11
N MET A 262 -15.56 19.28 8.16
CA MET A 262 -14.86 18.57 7.09
C MET A 262 -15.39 17.15 6.88
N ARG A 263 -15.62 16.41 7.96
CA ARG A 263 -16.24 15.07 7.87
C ARG A 263 -17.61 15.11 7.22
N ASP A 264 -18.46 16.08 7.55
CA ASP A 264 -19.79 16.20 6.97
C ASP A 264 -19.73 16.55 5.48
N LYS A 265 -18.84 17.49 5.09
CA LYS A 265 -18.56 17.81 3.68
C LYS A 265 -18.07 16.59 2.89
N ILE A 266 -17.16 15.80 3.46
CA ILE A 266 -16.63 14.58 2.83
C ILE A 266 -17.74 13.53 2.69
N LYS A 267 -18.54 13.27 3.72
CA LYS A 267 -19.64 12.28 3.65
C LYS A 267 -20.73 12.67 2.65
N ALA A 268 -20.95 13.97 2.45
CA ALA A 268 -21.93 14.45 1.47
C ALA A 268 -21.48 14.25 0.01
N THR A 269 -20.17 14.12 -0.24
CA THR A 269 -19.59 14.13 -1.60
C THR A 269 -18.91 12.82 -1.99
N GLN A 270 -18.41 12.05 -1.01
CA GLN A 270 -17.62 10.85 -1.23
C GLN A 270 -18.37 9.59 -0.78
N LYS A 271 -18.40 8.54 -1.61
CA LYS A 271 -19.16 7.30 -1.33
C LYS A 271 -18.42 6.29 -0.44
N ASN A 272 -17.15 6.05 -0.71
CA ASN A 272 -16.35 4.99 -0.05
C ASN A 272 -15.03 5.54 0.54
N CYS A 273 -15.00 6.83 0.90
CA CYS A 273 -13.80 7.49 1.39
C CYS A 273 -13.55 7.21 2.88
N LYS A 274 -12.30 6.86 3.20
CA LYS A 274 -11.81 6.80 4.57
C LYS A 274 -11.23 8.14 4.99
N ILE A 275 -11.64 8.63 6.15
CA ILE A 275 -11.10 9.87 6.73
C ILE A 275 -10.04 9.51 7.75
N TYR A 276 -8.84 10.07 7.60
CA TYR A 276 -7.76 9.97 8.57
C TYR A 276 -7.41 11.34 9.10
N LEU A 277 -7.05 11.42 10.37
CA LEU A 277 -6.52 12.65 10.95
C LEU A 277 -4.99 12.60 11.03
N TYR A 278 -4.33 13.71 10.78
CA TYR A 278 -2.88 13.84 10.88
C TYR A 278 -2.52 14.56 12.18
N SER A 279 -2.10 13.79 13.19
CA SER A 279 -1.61 14.31 14.46
C SER A 279 -0.17 14.81 14.33
N THR A 280 0.03 16.10 14.57
CA THR A 280 1.32 16.80 14.47
C THR A 280 2.21 16.60 15.69
N TRP A 281 3.42 17.17 15.67
CA TRP A 281 4.43 17.11 16.73
C TRP A 281 4.42 18.35 17.63
N GLY A 282 5.08 18.24 18.79
CA GLY A 282 5.45 19.39 19.61
C GLY A 282 6.73 20.07 19.09
N TYR A 283 6.96 21.33 19.45
CA TYR A 283 8.16 22.10 19.10
C TYR A 283 8.50 23.10 20.20
N GLU A 284 9.74 23.59 20.21
CA GLU A 284 10.36 24.29 21.35
C GLU A 284 9.55 25.49 21.85
N GLU A 285 9.16 26.40 20.95
CA GLU A 285 8.41 27.62 21.28
C GLU A 285 7.05 27.30 21.93
N ALA A 286 6.30 26.35 21.35
CA ALA A 286 5.00 25.95 21.88
C ALA A 286 5.13 25.18 23.20
N ALA A 287 6.16 24.34 23.33
CA ALA A 287 6.42 23.57 24.55
C ALA A 287 6.73 24.50 25.73
N LYS A 288 7.56 25.53 25.51
CA LYS A 288 7.84 26.60 26.49
C LYS A 288 6.57 27.33 26.90
N THR A 289 5.75 27.72 25.93
CA THR A 289 4.48 28.43 26.18
C THR A 289 3.51 27.58 27.01
N ALA A 290 3.40 26.29 26.68
CA ALA A 290 2.57 25.32 27.40
C ALA A 290 3.21 24.82 28.71
N LYS A 291 4.43 25.25 29.04
CA LYS A 291 5.20 24.82 30.23
C LYS A 291 5.35 23.29 30.33
N THR A 292 5.65 22.65 29.21
CA THR A 292 5.86 21.20 29.08
C THR A 292 7.07 20.92 28.20
N SER A 293 7.46 19.65 28.06
CA SER A 293 8.49 19.25 27.09
C SER A 293 7.90 19.12 25.68
N ILE A 294 8.75 19.09 24.65
CA ILE A 294 8.35 18.81 23.26
C ILE A 294 7.51 17.51 23.17
N VAL A 295 7.98 16.45 23.81
CA VAL A 295 7.28 15.14 23.89
C VAL A 295 5.97 15.26 24.68
N GLY A 296 5.96 16.05 25.75
CA GLY A 296 4.76 16.29 26.55
C GLY A 296 3.68 17.06 25.78
N LEU A 297 4.07 18.06 24.98
CA LEU A 297 3.18 18.80 24.10
C LEU A 297 2.60 17.89 23.00
N GLU A 298 3.44 17.07 22.37
CA GLU A 298 3.00 16.06 21.40
C GLU A 298 1.93 15.15 21.98
N ALA A 299 2.15 14.60 23.18
CA ALA A 299 1.23 13.65 23.77
C ALA A 299 -0.17 14.27 23.99
N GLN A 300 -0.22 15.56 24.34
CA GLN A 300 -1.46 16.31 24.47
C GLN A 300 -2.15 16.52 23.12
N ILE A 301 -1.40 16.91 22.08
CA ILE A 301 -1.90 17.08 20.71
C ILE A 301 -2.47 15.76 20.20
N ARG A 302 -1.72 14.66 20.31
CA ARG A 302 -2.15 13.32 19.88
C ARG A 302 -3.40 12.88 20.58
N LYS A 303 -3.51 13.10 21.90
CA LYS A 303 -4.73 12.79 22.64
C LYS A 303 -5.95 13.55 22.08
N ALA A 304 -5.82 14.84 21.78
CA ALA A 304 -6.92 15.62 21.21
C ALA A 304 -7.35 15.08 19.82
N TYR A 305 -6.40 14.69 18.98
CA TYR A 305 -6.68 14.03 17.70
C TYR A 305 -7.39 12.67 17.86
N GLU A 306 -6.94 11.83 18.80
CA GLU A 306 -7.56 10.52 19.07
C GLU A 306 -8.98 10.64 19.64
N ASP A 307 -9.19 11.62 20.51
CA ASP A 307 -10.50 11.91 21.10
C ASP A 307 -11.51 12.35 20.02
N VAL A 308 -11.12 13.23 19.09
CA VAL A 308 -12.01 13.66 18.00
C VAL A 308 -12.17 12.61 16.91
N ALA A 309 -11.13 11.82 16.62
CA ALA A 309 -11.21 10.69 15.68
C ALA A 309 -12.30 9.71 16.10
N SER A 310 -12.36 9.40 17.40
CA SER A 310 -13.39 8.54 17.98
C SER A 310 -14.80 9.13 17.82
N GLN A 311 -14.96 10.44 18.00
CA GLN A 311 -16.25 11.13 17.87
C GLN A 311 -16.80 11.12 16.43
N ILE A 312 -15.94 11.10 15.43
CA ILE A 312 -16.36 11.12 14.01
C ILE A 312 -16.31 9.76 13.33
N ALA A 313 -15.91 8.72 14.06
CA ALA A 313 -15.60 7.39 13.52
C ALA A 313 -14.61 7.48 12.34
N ALA A 314 -13.50 8.20 12.55
CA ALA A 314 -12.41 8.24 11.58
C ALA A 314 -11.81 6.85 11.39
N ALA A 315 -11.24 6.59 10.21
CA ALA A 315 -10.57 5.33 9.91
C ALA A 315 -9.26 5.17 10.71
N GLY A 316 -8.66 6.27 11.15
CA GLY A 316 -7.48 6.25 12.01
C GLY A 316 -6.85 7.63 12.21
N VAL A 317 -5.77 7.66 12.99
CA VAL A 317 -4.92 8.83 13.20
C VAL A 317 -3.50 8.50 12.74
N CYS A 318 -2.96 9.28 11.81
CA CYS A 318 -1.54 9.25 11.45
C CYS A 318 -0.76 9.90 12.61
N ARG A 319 -0.16 9.07 13.47
CA ARG A 319 0.55 9.49 14.69
C ARG A 319 1.96 10.02 14.38
N VAL A 320 2.06 10.99 13.48
CA VAL A 320 3.34 11.58 13.05
C VAL A 320 4.07 12.22 14.23
N GLY A 321 3.35 12.94 15.09
CA GLY A 321 3.91 13.50 16.32
C GLY A 321 4.62 12.46 17.19
N GLN A 322 4.01 11.29 17.36
CA GLN A 322 4.59 10.23 18.18
C GLN A 322 5.90 9.71 17.58
N ALA A 323 5.95 9.55 16.26
CA ALA A 323 7.17 9.19 15.55
C ALA A 323 8.26 10.26 15.69
N PHE A 324 7.89 11.54 15.60
CA PHE A 324 8.80 12.65 15.90
C PHE A 324 9.35 12.56 17.31
N SER A 325 8.49 12.33 18.32
CA SER A 325 8.93 12.20 19.72
C SER A 325 9.88 11.04 19.94
N LYS A 326 9.64 9.91 19.28
CA LYS A 326 10.51 8.73 19.29
C LYS A 326 11.90 9.06 18.74
N VAL A 327 11.96 9.57 17.52
CA VAL A 327 13.26 9.91 16.88
C VAL A 327 13.96 11.05 17.62
N TYR A 328 13.23 12.05 18.09
CA TYR A 328 13.78 13.13 18.92
C TYR A 328 14.40 12.60 20.22
N THR A 329 13.82 11.57 20.84
CA THR A 329 14.35 11.02 22.10
C THR A 329 15.50 10.04 21.86
N GLU A 330 15.45 9.25 20.80
CA GLU A 330 16.40 8.16 20.55
C GLU A 330 17.58 8.56 19.65
N HIS A 331 17.43 9.63 18.86
CA HIS A 331 18.37 10.01 17.80
C HIS A 331 18.66 11.51 17.67
N ALA A 332 18.32 12.35 18.66
CA ALA A 332 18.51 13.80 18.61
C ALA A 332 19.93 14.24 18.22
N ASP A 333 20.97 13.50 18.63
CA ASP A 333 22.37 13.84 18.33
C ASP A 333 22.75 13.59 16.85
N THR A 334 21.91 12.88 16.10
CA THR A 334 22.23 12.38 14.75
C THR A 334 21.21 12.77 13.69
N ILE A 335 19.96 13.05 14.07
CA ILE A 335 18.87 13.38 13.15
C ILE A 335 18.15 14.61 13.66
N ASP A 336 18.26 15.70 12.89
CA ASP A 336 17.45 16.89 13.11
C ASP A 336 16.14 16.81 12.31
N LEU A 337 15.02 16.77 13.03
CA LEU A 337 13.68 16.69 12.47
C LEU A 337 13.09 18.06 12.16
N TYR A 338 13.71 19.14 12.65
CA TYR A 338 13.19 20.50 12.53
C TYR A 338 13.96 21.28 11.47
N TYR A 339 13.26 22.16 10.79
CA TYR A 339 13.87 23.17 9.94
C TYR A 339 14.58 24.22 10.81
N SER A 340 15.28 25.16 10.20
CA SER A 340 16.05 26.21 10.90
C SER A 340 15.22 27.16 11.78
N ASP A 341 13.89 27.03 11.77
CA ASP A 341 12.95 27.74 12.63
C ASP A 341 12.50 26.94 13.86
N ASP A 342 13.11 25.78 14.12
CA ASP A 342 12.84 24.88 15.25
C ASP A 342 11.37 24.44 15.36
N LYS A 343 10.61 24.50 14.26
CA LYS A 343 9.16 24.27 14.25
C LYS A 343 8.69 23.43 13.07
N HIS A 344 8.98 23.87 11.85
CA HIS A 344 8.58 23.18 10.63
C HIS A 344 9.44 21.93 10.42
N PRO A 345 8.98 20.93 9.65
CA PRO A 345 9.77 19.72 9.51
C PRO A 345 10.96 19.98 8.56
N SER A 346 12.13 19.47 8.91
CA SER A 346 13.24 19.30 7.97
C SER A 346 12.86 18.29 6.88
N TYR A 347 13.75 18.02 5.93
CA TYR A 347 13.54 16.90 5.01
C TYR A 347 13.43 15.56 5.77
N ALA A 348 14.25 15.34 6.79
CA ALA A 348 14.18 14.13 7.63
C ALA A 348 12.84 14.04 8.37
N GLY A 349 12.36 15.15 8.96
CA GLY A 349 11.04 15.21 9.58
C GLY A 349 9.90 14.94 8.58
N SER A 350 10.01 15.49 7.38
CA SER A 350 9.01 15.30 6.31
C SER A 350 9.00 13.88 5.79
N TYR A 351 10.18 13.26 5.66
CA TYR A 351 10.34 11.86 5.26
C TYR A 351 9.77 10.90 6.32
N LEU A 352 10.04 11.17 7.61
CA LEU A 352 9.43 10.43 8.72
C LEU A 352 7.90 10.54 8.70
N SER A 353 7.39 11.76 8.51
CA SER A 353 5.95 12.00 8.35
C SER A 353 5.37 11.16 7.22
N ALA A 354 5.98 11.18 6.04
CA ALA A 354 5.55 10.38 4.90
C ALA A 354 5.59 8.86 5.17
N CYS A 355 6.60 8.35 5.90
CA CYS A 355 6.66 6.95 6.31
C CYS A 355 5.48 6.55 7.21
N VAL A 356 5.12 7.40 8.18
CA VAL A 356 3.96 7.17 9.06
C VAL A 356 2.66 7.18 8.26
N HIS A 357 2.52 8.06 7.27
CA HIS A 357 1.36 8.07 6.37
C HIS A 357 1.28 6.79 5.53
N VAL A 358 2.38 6.31 4.95
CA VAL A 358 2.40 5.02 4.23
C VAL A 358 1.96 3.87 5.14
N ALA A 359 2.54 3.79 6.34
CA ALA A 359 2.20 2.76 7.32
C ALA A 359 0.71 2.80 7.72
N THR A 360 0.20 3.98 8.06
CA THR A 360 -1.16 4.14 8.60
C THR A 360 -2.24 4.06 7.53
N LEU A 361 -2.05 4.73 6.39
CA LEU A 361 -3.07 4.86 5.36
C LEU A 361 -3.18 3.60 4.50
N LEU A 362 -2.05 2.95 4.23
CA LEU A 362 -1.97 1.82 3.30
C LEU A 362 -1.82 0.47 4.02
N GLY A 363 -1.49 0.48 5.31
CA GLY A 363 -1.21 -0.75 6.07
C GLY A 363 0.04 -1.47 5.57
N ILE A 364 1.00 -0.72 5.01
CA ILE A 364 2.23 -1.25 4.40
C ILE A 364 3.41 -0.97 5.32
N ASP A 365 4.26 -1.97 5.55
CA ASP A 365 5.53 -1.77 6.26
C ASP A 365 6.42 -0.79 5.48
N PRO A 366 6.70 0.43 5.98
CA PRO A 366 7.46 1.43 5.25
C PRO A 366 8.93 1.03 5.02
N ARG A 367 9.45 0.04 5.76
CA ARG A 367 10.80 -0.50 5.59
C ARG A 367 10.98 -1.29 4.30
N THR A 368 9.87 -1.77 3.72
CA THR A 368 9.88 -2.45 2.41
C THR A 368 10.09 -1.49 1.25
N SER A 369 9.94 -0.17 1.48
CA SER A 369 10.11 0.81 0.41
C SER A 369 11.56 0.92 -0.05
N THR A 370 11.79 0.85 -1.36
CA THR A 370 13.12 1.07 -1.94
C THR A 370 13.49 2.55 -2.08
N PHE A 371 12.56 3.47 -1.81
CA PHE A 371 12.83 4.91 -1.90
C PHE A 371 13.65 5.34 -0.68
N ASN A 372 14.93 5.67 -0.88
CA ASN A 372 15.87 6.15 0.14
C ASN A 372 16.45 7.52 -0.19
N ASP A 373 16.00 8.13 -1.29
CA ASP A 373 16.65 9.31 -1.84
C ASP A 373 16.35 10.56 -1.02
N GLY A 374 17.37 11.43 -0.93
CA GLY A 374 17.23 12.79 -0.42
C GLY A 374 16.37 13.66 -1.35
N PRO A 375 16.17 14.94 -1.01
CA PRO A 375 15.38 15.84 -1.84
C PRO A 375 16.00 15.95 -3.24
N VAL A 376 15.16 16.21 -4.24
CA VAL A 376 15.65 16.61 -5.58
C VAL A 376 15.86 18.14 -5.55
N TYR A 377 16.97 18.63 -6.10
CA TYR A 377 17.28 20.07 -6.12
C TYR A 377 16.16 20.87 -6.79
N SER A 378 15.73 21.96 -6.15
CA SER A 378 14.81 22.96 -6.73
C SER A 378 15.09 24.33 -6.13
N GLU A 379 14.59 25.41 -6.75
CA GLU A 379 14.77 26.79 -6.26
C GLU A 379 14.24 27.01 -4.83
N LYS A 380 13.41 26.10 -4.30
CA LYS A 380 12.78 26.18 -2.98
C LYS A 380 13.64 25.62 -1.83
N TYR A 381 14.67 24.83 -2.14
CA TYR A 381 15.47 24.11 -1.12
C TYR A 381 16.97 24.27 -1.44
N THR A 382 17.76 24.68 -0.46
CA THR A 382 19.17 25.06 -0.67
C THR A 382 20.11 23.91 -0.35
N VAL A 383 21.30 23.84 -0.97
CA VAL A 383 22.32 22.78 -0.75
C VAL A 383 22.63 22.48 0.73
N ALA A 384 22.45 23.45 1.64
CA ALA A 384 22.63 23.25 3.08
C ALA A 384 21.61 22.26 3.69
N ASP A 385 20.39 22.24 3.16
CA ASP A 385 19.30 21.34 3.59
C ASP A 385 19.55 19.86 3.18
N TYR A 386 20.46 19.63 2.23
CA TYR A 386 20.66 18.34 1.54
C TYR A 386 21.83 17.51 2.09
N LYS A 387 22.78 18.14 2.77
CA LYS A 387 24.05 17.45 3.15
C LYS A 387 23.89 16.39 4.25
N THR A 388 22.74 16.31 4.91
CA THR A 388 22.55 15.45 6.08
C THR A 388 21.76 14.18 5.77
N PHE A 389 20.77 14.21 4.88
CA PHE A 389 19.93 13.04 4.62
C PHE A 389 20.67 11.95 3.84
N ASN A 390 20.62 10.72 4.33
CA ASN A 390 21.28 9.57 3.73
C ASN A 390 20.48 8.28 3.98
N GLU A 391 20.89 7.17 3.36
CA GLU A 391 20.22 5.88 3.45
C GLU A 391 20.15 5.32 4.88
N SER A 392 21.16 5.58 5.72
CA SER A 392 21.13 5.17 7.13
C SER A 392 20.03 5.91 7.90
N MET A 393 19.90 7.22 7.69
CA MET A 393 18.80 8.00 8.26
C MET A 393 17.44 7.50 7.72
N ALA A 394 17.32 7.28 6.41
CA ALA A 394 16.09 6.73 5.82
C ALA A 394 15.66 5.41 6.49
N THR A 395 16.63 4.53 6.78
CA THR A 395 16.40 3.26 7.49
C THR A 395 15.89 3.48 8.91
N ILE A 396 16.52 4.37 9.69
CA ILE A 396 16.10 4.71 11.05
C ILE A 396 14.67 5.28 11.05
N LEU A 397 14.37 6.21 10.15
CA LEU A 397 13.06 6.85 10.08
C LEU A 397 11.95 5.88 9.66
N LYS A 398 12.23 4.97 8.72
CA LYS A 398 11.30 3.89 8.35
C LYS A 398 11.03 2.96 9.53
N GLN A 399 12.07 2.60 10.29
CA GLN A 399 11.92 1.76 11.48
C GLN A 399 11.09 2.47 12.56
N ALA A 400 11.36 3.76 12.82
CA ALA A 400 10.59 4.53 13.79
C ALA A 400 9.10 4.64 13.40
N ALA A 401 8.80 4.85 12.11
CA ALA A 401 7.43 4.84 11.62
C ALA A 401 6.77 3.46 11.76
N TYR A 402 7.49 2.39 11.43
CA TYR A 402 7.02 1.01 11.62
C TYR A 402 6.66 0.75 13.09
N ASP A 403 7.55 1.10 14.01
CA ASP A 403 7.38 0.88 15.45
C ASP A 403 6.17 1.63 16.02
N VAL A 404 5.86 2.81 15.49
CA VAL A 404 4.71 3.60 15.98
C VAL A 404 3.37 3.07 15.49
N VAL A 405 3.34 2.38 14.34
CA VAL A 405 2.09 1.98 13.68
C VAL A 405 1.78 0.50 13.87
N PHE A 406 2.79 -0.37 13.86
CA PHE A 406 2.61 -1.83 13.87
C PHE A 406 3.01 -2.51 15.19
N ASN A 407 3.71 -1.83 16.08
CA ASN A 407 4.07 -2.30 17.43
C ASN A 407 3.31 -1.50 18.50
#